data_AF-A0A970K2M9-F1
#
_entry.id   AF-A0A970K2M9-F1
#
_cell.length_a   1.000
_cell.length_b   1.000
_cell.length_c   1.000
_cell.angle_alpha   90.00
_cell.angle_beta   90.00
_cell.angle_gamma   90.00
#
_symmetry.space_group_name_H-M   'P 1'
#
loop_
_entity.id
_entity.type
_entity.pdbx_description
1 polymer ?
#
loop_
_entity_poly.entity_id
_entity_poly.type
_entity_poly.pdbx_seq_one_letter_code
_entity_poly.pdbx_strand_id
1 'polypeptide(L)'
;MFRHYIRQQAYEPAYDEIARRQTLAGDNGVVLCYTPRSPFMQLLTTYAGVENLVYLLADAPDEMAELLDLMETRYNQAAELTVASPAECVMI
;
A
#
# COMPACT_ATOMS: atom_id res chain seq x y z
N MET A 1 -7.81 0.89 -19.06
CA MET A 1 -6.78 -0.14 -18.81
C MET A 1 -6.25 -0.09 -17.37
N PHE A 2 -5.70 1.04 -16.90
CA PHE A 2 -5.08 1.16 -15.57
C PHE A 2 -6.02 0.81 -14.39
N ARG A 3 -7.25 1.33 -14.36
CA ARG A 3 -8.25 0.98 -13.33
C ARG A 3 -8.53 -0.53 -13.26
N HIS A 4 -8.55 -1.21 -14.40
CA HIS A 4 -8.74 -2.67 -14.43
C HIS A 4 -7.54 -3.39 -13.81
N TYR A 5 -6.31 -2.94 -14.11
CA TYR A 5 -5.11 -3.46 -13.47
C TYR A 5 -5.13 -3.30 -11.95
N ILE A 6 -5.47 -2.11 -11.42
CA ILE A 6 -5.59 -1.89 -9.98
C ILE A 6 -6.64 -2.80 -9.35
N ARG A 7 -7.82 -2.93 -9.97
CA ARG A 7 -8.92 -3.75 -9.45
C ARG A 7 -8.57 -5.22 -9.30
N GLN A 8 -7.67 -5.73 -10.15
CA GLN A 8 -7.25 -7.13 -10.16
C GLN A 8 -6.06 -7.42 -9.22
N GLN A 9 -5.52 -6.42 -8.52
CA GLN A 9 -4.45 -6.66 -7.55
C GLN A 9 -4.97 -7.49 -6.38
N ALA A 10 -4.29 -8.58 -6.06
CA ALA A 10 -4.56 -9.39 -4.87
C ALA A 10 -3.39 -9.28 -3.90
N TYR A 11 -3.66 -9.47 -2.61
CA TYR A 11 -2.68 -9.45 -1.54
C TYR A 11 -2.79 -10.73 -0.74
N GLU A 12 -1.65 -11.32 -0.44
CA GLU A 12 -1.55 -12.55 0.36
C GLU A 12 -0.66 -12.28 1.57
N PRO A 13 -1.04 -12.78 2.76
CA PRO A 13 -0.22 -12.63 3.95
C PRO A 13 1.05 -13.47 3.83
N ALA A 14 2.17 -12.90 4.27
CA ALA A 14 3.46 -13.60 4.37
C ALA A 14 3.91 -13.67 5.85
N TYR A 15 3.03 -14.13 6.74
CA TYR A 15 3.26 -14.08 8.19
C TYR A 15 4.41 -14.97 8.67
N ASP A 16 4.72 -16.04 7.95
CA ASP A 16 5.89 -16.89 8.25
C ASP A 16 7.21 -16.11 8.17
N GLU A 17 7.30 -15.11 7.29
CA GLU A 17 8.47 -14.23 7.19
C GLU A 17 8.60 -13.31 8.41
N ILE A 18 7.48 -12.91 9.00
CA ILE A 18 7.48 -12.12 10.24
C ILE A 18 7.98 -12.99 11.40
N ALA A 19 7.45 -14.21 11.56
CA ALA A 19 7.91 -15.13 12.60
C ALA A 19 9.41 -15.46 12.48
N ARG A 20 9.90 -15.64 11.24
CA ARG A 20 11.33 -15.80 10.97
C ARG A 20 12.13 -14.58 11.43
N ARG A 21 11.67 -13.36 11.13
CA ARG A 21 12.33 -12.12 11.53
C ARG A 21 12.29 -11.87 13.04
N GLN A 22 11.21 -12.24 13.72
CA GLN A 22 11.10 -12.14 15.18
C GLN A 22 12.16 -13.02 15.86
N THR A 23 12.37 -14.22 15.33
CA THR A 23 13.44 -15.12 15.81
C THR A 23 14.83 -14.51 15.62
N LEU A 24 15.06 -13.81 14.51
CA LEU A 24 16.34 -13.14 14.24
C LEU A 24 16.56 -11.89 15.10
N ALA A 25 15.51 -11.12 15.36
CA ALA A 25 15.57 -9.93 16.22
C ALA A 25 15.81 -10.30 17.69
N GLY A 26 15.15 -11.36 18.17
CA GLY A 26 15.15 -11.75 19.58
C GLY A 26 14.76 -10.57 20.48
N ASP A 27 15.42 -10.44 21.62
CA ASP A 27 15.14 -9.36 22.58
C ASP A 27 15.81 -8.01 22.20
N ASN A 28 16.54 -7.96 21.08
CA ASN A 28 17.32 -6.78 20.68
C ASN A 28 16.56 -5.86 19.70
N GLY A 29 15.33 -6.20 19.34
CA GLY A 29 14.57 -5.41 18.37
C GLY A 29 13.12 -5.84 18.25
N VAL A 30 12.43 -5.20 17.31
CA VAL A 30 11.03 -5.50 16.95
C VAL A 30 10.92 -5.68 15.45
N VAL A 31 9.97 -6.48 14.98
CA VAL A 31 9.66 -6.59 13.57
C VAL A 31 8.65 -5.50 13.19
N LEU A 32 9.07 -4.67 12.23
CA LEU A 32 8.25 -3.62 11.66
C LEU A 32 7.59 -4.12 10.37
N CYS A 33 6.26 -4.12 10.33
CA CYS A 33 5.51 -4.35 9.10
C CYS A 33 5.03 -3.03 8.51
N TYR A 34 5.27 -2.82 7.22
CA TYR A 34 4.85 -1.60 6.54
C TYR A 34 3.44 -1.80 5.96
N THR A 35 2.58 -0.81 6.13
CA THR A 35 1.36 -0.73 5.32
C THR A 35 1.72 -0.33 3.89
N PRO A 36 0.84 -0.58 2.91
CA PRO A 36 0.96 0.09 1.63
C PRO A 36 0.97 1.61 1.80
N ARG A 37 1.65 2.29 0.88
CA ARG A 37 1.58 3.75 0.77
C ARG A 37 0.14 4.19 0.47
N SER A 38 -0.18 5.44 0.81
CA SER A 38 -1.44 6.04 0.38
C SER A 38 -1.58 6.02 -1.15
N PRO A 39 -2.82 5.96 -1.69
CA PRO A 39 -3.06 5.99 -3.13
C PRO A 39 -2.36 7.14 -3.85
N PHE A 40 -2.43 8.35 -3.26
CA PHE A 40 -1.76 9.54 -3.80
C PHE A 40 -0.24 9.35 -3.86
N MET A 41 0.37 8.90 -2.76
CA MET A 41 1.81 8.71 -2.70
C MET A 41 2.27 7.63 -3.69
N GLN A 42 1.48 6.56 -3.86
CA GLN A 42 1.79 5.52 -4.83
C GLN A 42 1.73 6.03 -6.29
N LEU A 43 0.76 6.89 -6.62
CA LEU A 43 0.72 7.57 -7.92
C LEU A 43 1.93 8.48 -8.11
N LEU A 44 2.30 9.24 -7.08
CA LEU A 44 3.44 10.16 -7.10
C LEU A 44 4.77 9.42 -7.31
N THR A 45 5.03 8.35 -6.55
CA THR A 45 6.36 7.72 -6.54
C THR A 45 6.55 6.60 -7.54
N THR A 46 5.47 5.93 -7.96
CA THR A 46 5.58 4.65 -8.67
C THR A 46 4.88 4.64 -10.02
N TYR A 47 3.69 5.24 -10.13
CA TYR A 47 2.91 5.11 -11.37
C TYR A 47 3.01 6.31 -12.31
N ALA A 48 2.84 7.53 -11.82
CA ALA A 48 2.71 8.73 -12.65
C ALA A 48 3.93 9.65 -12.57
N GLY A 49 4.54 9.79 -11.39
CA GLY A 49 5.51 10.86 -11.14
C GLY A 49 4.80 12.18 -10.80
N VAL A 50 5.55 13.11 -10.20
CA VAL A 50 5.00 14.39 -9.71
C VAL A 50 4.38 15.25 -10.82
N GLU A 51 5.08 15.43 -11.94
CA GLU A 51 4.65 16.32 -13.02
C GLU A 51 3.35 15.84 -13.67
N ASN A 52 3.31 14.57 -14.09
CA ASN A 52 2.12 13.99 -14.70
C ASN A 52 0.94 13.95 -13.72
N LEU A 53 1.19 13.67 -12.43
CA LEU A 53 0.12 13.66 -11.43
C LEU A 53 -0.52 15.05 -11.29
N VAL A 54 0.26 16.12 -11.33
CA VAL A 54 -0.26 17.49 -11.29
C VAL A 54 -1.15 17.78 -12.50
N TYR A 55 -0.72 17.44 -13.72
CA TYR A 55 -1.56 17.63 -14.91
C TYR A 55 -2.83 16.78 -14.86
N LEU A 56 -2.73 15.51 -14.47
CA LEU A 56 -3.91 14.62 -14.36
C LEU A 56 -4.94 15.14 -13.35
N LEU A 57 -4.50 15.68 -12.21
CA LEU A 57 -5.39 16.27 -11.21
C LEU A 57 -6.06 17.55 -11.69
N ALA A 58 -5.40 18.32 -12.57
CA ALA A 58 -5.97 19.54 -13.15
C ALA A 58 -6.93 19.24 -14.31
N ASP A 59 -6.55 18.31 -15.19
CA ASP A 59 -7.25 18.04 -16.43
C ASP A 59 -8.43 17.06 -16.25
N ALA A 60 -8.36 16.17 -15.26
CA ALA A 60 -9.35 15.11 -15.03
C ALA A 60 -9.61 14.85 -13.52
N PRO A 61 -10.07 15.86 -12.77
CA PRO A 61 -10.21 15.77 -11.31
C PRO A 61 -11.20 14.70 -10.85
N ASP A 62 -12.34 14.57 -11.54
CA ASP A 62 -13.38 13.59 -11.18
C ASP A 62 -12.88 12.16 -11.44
N GLU A 63 -12.22 11.92 -12.59
CA GLU A 63 -11.65 10.62 -12.89
C GLU A 63 -10.49 10.25 -11.95
N MET A 64 -9.72 11.24 -11.48
CA MET A 64 -8.68 11.04 -10.49
C MET A 64 -9.26 10.70 -9.12
N ALA A 65 -10.34 11.35 -8.69
CA ALA A 65 -11.04 11.03 -7.45
C ALA A 65 -11.53 9.57 -7.46
N GLU A 66 -12.24 9.16 -8.52
CA GLU A 66 -12.70 7.78 -8.67
C GLU A 66 -11.56 6.74 -8.70
N LEU A 67 -10.40 7.11 -9.26
CA LEU A 67 -9.22 6.25 -9.26
C LEU A 67 -8.61 6.13 -7.85
N LEU A 68 -8.51 7.23 -7.12
CA LEU A 68 -8.01 7.25 -5.75
C LEU A 68 -8.91 6.40 -4.84
N ASP A 69 -10.23 6.52 -4.95
CA ASP A 69 -11.20 5.72 -4.17
C ASP A 69 -11.07 4.21 -4.47
N LEU A 70 -10.89 3.87 -5.76
CA LEU A 70 -10.64 2.48 -6.16
C LEU A 70 -9.34 1.95 -5.55
N MET A 71 -8.26 2.73 -5.63
CA MET A 71 -6.97 2.37 -5.06
C MET A 71 -7.04 2.23 -3.54
N GLU A 72 -7.71 3.15 -2.85
CA GLU A 72 -7.93 3.10 -1.40
C GLU A 72 -8.62 1.81 -1.01
N THR A 73 -9.72 1.47 -1.68
CA THR A 73 -10.46 0.22 -1.41
C THR A 73 -9.55 -1.01 -1.51
N ARG A 74 -8.67 -1.07 -2.52
CA ARG A 74 -7.72 -2.19 -2.66
C ARG A 74 -6.63 -2.14 -1.60
N TYR A 75 -6.06 -0.96 -1.34
CA TYR A 75 -4.91 -0.82 -0.45
C TYR A 75 -5.30 -0.99 1.01
N ASN A 76 -6.54 -0.67 1.38
CA ASN A 76 -7.08 -0.99 2.69
C ASN A 76 -7.10 -2.50 2.96
N GLN A 77 -7.34 -3.34 1.94
CA GLN A 77 -7.24 -4.81 2.11
C GLN A 77 -5.81 -5.25 2.45
N ALA A 78 -4.81 -4.64 1.81
CA ALA A 78 -3.40 -4.88 2.14
C ALA A 78 -3.05 -4.35 3.55
N ALA A 79 -3.53 -3.16 3.90
CA ALA A 79 -3.33 -2.57 5.22
C ALA A 79 -3.97 -3.42 6.34
N GLU A 80 -5.17 -3.97 6.10
CA GLU A 80 -5.84 -4.91 7.01
C GLU A 80 -4.99 -6.15 7.25
N LEU A 81 -4.36 -6.72 6.20
CA LEU A 81 -3.43 -7.85 6.33
C LEU A 81 -2.17 -7.46 7.13
N THR A 82 -1.64 -6.26 6.94
CA THR A 82 -0.52 -5.73 7.72
C THR A 82 -0.89 -5.61 9.20
N VAL A 83 -2.07 -5.06 9.51
CA VAL A 83 -2.55 -4.88 10.90
C VAL A 83 -2.87 -6.21 11.56
N ALA A 84 -3.39 -7.18 10.82
CA ALA A 84 -3.66 -8.54 11.32
C ALA A 84 -2.38 -9.40 11.45
N SER A 85 -1.23 -8.90 11.00
CA SER A 85 0.02 -9.64 11.04
C SER A 85 0.57 -9.78 12.46
N PRO A 86 1.42 -10.79 12.73
CA PRO A 86 2.02 -10.98 14.06
C PRO A 86 3.15 -9.99 14.38
N ALA A 87 3.38 -8.98 13.53
CA ALA A 87 4.43 -8.00 13.76
C ALA A 87 4.14 -7.14 15.00
N GLU A 88 5.16 -6.82 15.78
CA GLU A 88 4.99 -6.02 17.00
C GLU A 88 4.68 -4.55 16.70
N CYS A 89 5.09 -4.06 15.54
CA CYS A 89 4.90 -2.68 15.13
C CYS A 89 4.46 -2.59 13.67
N VAL A 90 3.59 -1.62 13.41
CA VAL A 90 3.15 -1.25 12.06
C VAL A 90 3.61 0.17 11.75
N MET A 91 4.13 0.40 10.55
CA MET A 91 4.45 1.73 10.04
C MET A 91 3.61 2.07 8.81
N ILE A 92 3.06 3.30 8.84
CA ILE A 92 2.26 3.90 7.77
C ILE A 92 3.06 4.86 6.91
#